data_AF-A0AAW2K0W8-F1
#
_entry.id   AF-A0AAW2K0W8-F1
#
_cell.length_a   1.000
_cell.length_b   1.000
_cell.length_c   1.000
_cell.angle_alpha   90.00
_cell.angle_beta   90.00
_cell.angle_gamma   90.00
#
_symmetry.space_group_name_H-M   'P 1'
#
loop_
_entity.id
_entity.type
_entity.pdbx_description
1 polymer ?
#
loop_
_entity_poly.entity_id
_entity_poly.type
_entity_poly.pdbx_seq_one_letter_code
_entity_poly.pdbx_strand_id
1 'polypeptide(L)'
;MADGTRLKELQEFQRKTELVLMDEKAKRQASEDQLHTRLDQINEAQEGLQATVMNLEHSIGAMQQQLKSIAEQLQNYNRNKSILGEGLTASIERGSFSRITALHPPSEENPTQYNAIHRMEFPLFNGEEARIWVRRCNIYFQMIPIPEEQKVPLASVYMQGRAELWYQGHVEKRGVPTWNG
;
A
#
# COMPACT_ATOMS: atom_id res chain seq x y z
N MET A 1 -10.53 -7.09 -83.04
CA MET A 1 -10.62 -7.99 -81.88
C MET A 1 -9.94 -7.44 -80.61
N ALA A 2 -9.08 -6.42 -80.69
CA ALA A 2 -8.34 -5.90 -79.53
C ALA A 2 -9.20 -5.12 -78.49
N ASP A 3 -10.24 -4.39 -78.93
CA ASP A 3 -11.06 -3.57 -78.02
C ASP A 3 -11.89 -4.39 -77.02
N GLY A 4 -12.31 -5.60 -77.40
CA GLY A 4 -13.05 -6.49 -76.50
C GLY A 4 -12.21 -7.04 -75.35
N THR A 5 -10.89 -7.12 -75.53
CA THR A 5 -9.94 -7.61 -74.50
C THR A 5 -9.70 -6.55 -73.44
N ARG A 6 -9.47 -5.29 -73.87
CA ARG A 6 -9.18 -4.17 -72.97
C ARG A 6 -10.37 -3.81 -72.06
N LEU A 7 -11.61 -3.95 -72.57
CA LEU A 7 -12.82 -3.77 -71.75
C LEU A 7 -12.97 -4.85 -70.67
N LYS A 8 -12.64 -6.10 -71.00
CA LYS A 8 -12.66 -7.22 -70.03
C LYS A 8 -11.63 -7.04 -68.94
N GLU A 9 -10.41 -6.63 -69.29
CA GLU A 9 -9.36 -6.34 -68.30
C GLU A 9 -9.78 -5.24 -67.32
N LEU A 10 -10.44 -4.18 -67.81
CA LEU A 10 -10.96 -3.11 -66.96
C LEU A 10 -12.08 -3.59 -66.03
N GLN A 11 -12.99 -4.43 -66.53
CA GLN A 11 -14.03 -5.05 -65.70
C GLN A 11 -13.44 -5.98 -64.63
N GLU A 12 -12.40 -6.76 -64.97
CA GLU A 12 -11.70 -7.62 -64.02
C GLU A 12 -10.95 -6.82 -62.95
N PHE A 13 -10.31 -5.71 -63.33
CA PHE A 13 -9.67 -4.79 -62.38
C PHE A 13 -10.69 -4.13 -61.45
N GLN A 14 -11.83 -3.69 -61.98
CA GLN A 14 -12.93 -3.16 -61.18
C GLN A 14 -13.42 -4.20 -60.16
N ARG A 15 -13.70 -5.43 -60.62
CA ARG A 15 -14.15 -6.53 -59.76
C ARG A 15 -13.13 -6.86 -58.67
N LYS A 16 -11.83 -6.88 -58.99
CA LYS A 16 -10.76 -7.10 -58.00
C LYS A 16 -10.74 -5.99 -56.95
N THR A 17 -10.89 -4.74 -57.37
CA THR A 17 -10.90 -3.58 -56.47
C THR A 17 -12.09 -3.62 -55.52
N GLU A 18 -13.28 -3.92 -56.04
CA GLU A 18 -14.50 -4.10 -55.24
C GLU A 18 -14.36 -5.23 -54.22
N LEU A 19 -13.74 -6.35 -54.62
CA LEU A 19 -13.51 -7.49 -53.74
C LEU A 19 -12.54 -7.16 -52.59
N VAL A 20 -11.43 -6.48 -52.88
CA VAL A 20 -10.49 -6.02 -51.84
C VAL A 20 -11.17 -5.05 -50.88
N LEU A 21 -12.00 -4.15 -51.40
CA LEU A 21 -12.73 -3.19 -50.56
C LEU A 21 -13.76 -3.90 -49.66
N MET A 22 -14.43 -4.94 -50.16
CA MET A 22 -15.34 -5.77 -49.37
C MET A 22 -14.62 -6.55 -48.28
N ASP A 23 -13.47 -7.15 -48.58
CA ASP A 23 -12.65 -7.89 -47.62
C ASP A 23 -12.14 -6.97 -46.50
N GLU A 24 -11.63 -5.79 -46.86
CA GLU A 24 -11.17 -4.79 -45.90
C GLU A 24 -12.31 -4.28 -45.02
N LYS A 25 -13.50 -4.07 -45.60
CA LYS A 25 -14.70 -3.69 -44.83
C LYS A 25 -15.12 -4.81 -43.87
N ALA A 26 -15.07 -6.08 -44.29
CA ALA A 26 -15.39 -7.22 -43.45
C ALA A 26 -14.40 -7.35 -42.28
N LYS A 27 -13.10 -7.16 -42.54
CA LYS A 27 -12.06 -7.13 -41.50
C LYS A 27 -12.28 -6.00 -40.50
N ARG A 28 -12.61 -4.80 -40.98
CA ARG A 28 -12.92 -3.66 -40.12
C ARG A 28 -14.14 -3.94 -39.25
N GLN A 29 -15.22 -4.44 -39.85
CA GLN A 29 -16.42 -4.80 -39.11
C GLN A 29 -16.12 -5.84 -38.03
N ALA A 30 -15.36 -6.88 -38.36
CA ALA A 30 -14.96 -7.90 -37.39
C ALA A 30 -14.11 -7.31 -36.25
N SER A 31 -13.22 -6.35 -36.54
CA SER A 31 -12.44 -5.66 -35.52
C SER A 31 -13.30 -4.77 -34.62
N GLU A 32 -14.32 -4.10 -35.19
CA GLU A 32 -15.28 -3.30 -34.42
C GLU A 32 -16.12 -4.19 -33.51
N ASP A 33 -16.64 -5.32 -34.00
CA ASP A 33 -17.42 -6.27 -33.20
C ASP A 33 -16.58 -6.86 -32.05
N GLN A 34 -15.29 -7.10 -32.29
CA GLN A 34 -14.35 -7.51 -31.24
C GLN A 34 -14.17 -6.43 -30.18
N LEU A 35 -14.05 -5.15 -30.57
CA LEU A 35 -13.95 -4.05 -29.62
C LEU A 35 -15.22 -3.88 -28.79
N HIS A 36 -16.41 -4.01 -29.39
CA HIS A 36 -17.68 -3.98 -28.65
C HIS A 36 -17.74 -5.11 -27.64
N THR A 37 -17.42 -6.34 -28.05
CA THR A 37 -17.38 -7.50 -27.14
C THR A 37 -16.40 -7.28 -25.98
N ARG A 38 -15.24 -6.64 -26.23
CA ARG A 38 -14.27 -6.29 -25.18
C ARG A 38 -14.81 -5.23 -24.22
N LEU A 39 -15.54 -4.25 -24.73
CA LEU A 39 -16.16 -3.20 -23.92
C LEU A 39 -17.22 -3.81 -22.99
N ASP A 40 -18.05 -4.72 -23.50
CA ASP A 40 -19.06 -5.42 -22.70
C ASP A 40 -18.42 -6.23 -21.57
N GLN A 41 -17.34 -6.97 -21.87
CA GLN A 41 -16.58 -7.71 -20.84
C GLN A 41 -16.01 -6.78 -19.75
N ILE A 42 -15.49 -5.61 -20.13
CA ILE A 42 -14.98 -4.62 -19.17
C ILE A 42 -16.11 -4.08 -18.31
N ASN A 43 -17.28 -3.80 -18.91
CA ASN A 43 -18.43 -3.32 -18.18
C ASN A 43 -18.95 -4.36 -17.16
N GLU A 44 -19.09 -5.62 -17.56
CA GLU A 44 -19.46 -6.72 -16.67
C GLU A 44 -18.46 -6.90 -15.51
N ALA A 45 -17.15 -6.85 -15.80
CA ALA A 45 -16.12 -6.92 -14.78
C ALA A 45 -16.17 -5.73 -13.82
N GLN A 46 -16.47 -4.54 -14.33
CA GLN A 46 -16.64 -3.33 -13.52
C GLN A 46 -17.86 -3.43 -12.60
N GLU A 47 -18.99 -3.93 -13.09
CA GLU A 47 -20.20 -4.17 -12.27
C GLU A 47 -19.92 -5.19 -11.16
N GLY A 48 -19.22 -6.28 -11.49
CA GLY A 48 -18.77 -7.27 -10.50
C GLY A 48 -17.88 -6.64 -9.42
N LEU A 49 -16.90 -5.83 -9.82
CA LEU A 49 -16.03 -5.13 -8.88
C LEU A 49 -16.83 -4.15 -7.99
N GLN A 50 -17.76 -3.38 -8.56
CA GLN A 50 -18.63 -2.47 -7.79
C GLN A 50 -19.45 -3.22 -6.74
N ALA A 51 -20.02 -4.37 -7.08
CA ALA A 51 -20.75 -5.20 -6.13
C ALA A 51 -19.86 -5.66 -4.95
N THR A 52 -18.61 -6.04 -5.22
CA THR A 52 -17.66 -6.39 -4.15
C THR A 52 -17.31 -5.21 -3.25
N VAL A 53 -17.13 -4.01 -3.83
CA VAL A 53 -16.86 -2.78 -3.07
C VAL A 53 -18.04 -2.45 -2.15
N MET A 54 -19.28 -2.49 -2.65
CA MET A 54 -20.46 -2.25 -1.82
C MET A 54 -20.56 -3.24 -0.65
N ASN A 55 -20.24 -4.52 -0.88
CA ASN A 55 -20.23 -5.52 0.19
C ASN A 55 -19.16 -5.24 1.25
N LEU A 56 -17.96 -4.81 0.82
CA LEU A 56 -16.90 -4.40 1.74
C LEU A 56 -17.27 -3.14 2.53
N GLU A 57 -17.85 -2.13 1.88
CA GLU A 57 -18.33 -0.92 2.56
C GLU A 57 -19.38 -1.26 3.61
N HIS A 58 -20.31 -2.17 3.31
CA HIS A 58 -21.30 -2.64 4.27
C HIS A 58 -20.65 -3.38 5.44
N SER A 59 -19.68 -4.27 5.17
CA SER A 59 -18.93 -4.99 6.20
C SER A 59 -18.14 -4.05 7.12
N ILE A 60 -17.47 -3.04 6.55
CA ILE A 60 -16.77 -2.00 7.31
C ILE A 60 -17.76 -1.20 8.15
N GLY A 61 -18.91 -0.82 7.59
CA GLY A 61 -19.97 -0.13 8.33
C GLY A 61 -20.47 -0.94 9.53
N ALA A 62 -20.71 -2.25 9.34
CA ALA A 62 -21.11 -3.15 10.41
C ALA A 62 -20.03 -3.30 11.49
N MET A 63 -18.76 -3.48 11.11
CA MET A 63 -17.65 -3.55 12.07
C MET A 63 -17.48 -2.24 12.85
N GLN A 64 -17.63 -1.08 12.19
CA GLN A 64 -17.59 0.22 12.87
C GLN A 64 -18.72 0.36 13.89
N GLN A 65 -19.93 -0.12 13.58
CA GLN A 65 -21.05 -0.14 14.53
C GLN A 65 -20.77 -1.06 15.71
N GLN A 66 -20.20 -2.25 15.48
CA GLN A 66 -19.80 -3.17 16.54
C GLN A 66 -18.73 -2.54 17.46
N LEU A 67 -17.72 -1.88 16.90
CA LEU A 67 -16.68 -1.20 17.67
C LEU A 67 -17.25 -0.08 18.55
N LYS A 68 -18.21 0.71 18.04
CA LYS A 68 -18.90 1.72 18.85
C LYS A 68 -19.68 1.10 20.00
N SER A 69 -20.42 0.02 19.73
CA SER A 69 -21.17 -0.69 20.77
C SER A 69 -20.25 -1.28 21.86
N ILE A 70 -19.10 -1.85 21.48
CA ILE A 70 -18.10 -2.34 22.45
C ILE A 70 -17.52 -1.19 23.28
N ALA A 71 -17.21 -0.05 22.66
CA ALA A 71 -16.69 1.12 23.36
C ALA A 71 -17.71 1.67 24.38
N GLU A 72 -18.98 1.76 24.00
CA GLU A 72 -20.08 2.16 24.88
C GLU A 72 -20.27 1.17 26.04
N GLN A 73 -20.21 -0.14 25.76
CA GLN A 73 -20.30 -1.17 26.79
C GLN A 73 -19.14 -1.07 27.80
N LEU A 74 -17.92 -0.80 27.33
CA LEU A 74 -16.75 -0.61 28.20
C LEU A 74 -16.86 0.68 29.04
N GLN A 75 -17.35 1.78 28.46
CA GLN A 75 -17.60 3.02 29.20
C GLN A 75 -18.66 2.83 30.29
N ASN A 76 -19.76 2.15 29.98
CA ASN A 76 -20.81 1.84 30.95
C ASN A 76 -20.31 0.92 32.06
N TYR A 77 -19.49 -0.08 31.73
CA TYR A 77 -18.86 -0.95 32.72
C TYR A 77 -17.93 -0.18 33.68
N ASN A 78 -17.09 0.73 33.15
CA ASN A 78 -16.25 1.59 33.99
C ASN A 78 -17.06 2.55 34.85
N ARG A 79 -18.13 3.15 34.28
CA ARG A 79 -19.06 4.03 35.01
C ARG A 79 -19.72 3.31 36.19
N ASN A 80 -20.15 2.07 35.99
CA ASN A 80 -20.80 1.28 37.03
C ASN A 80 -19.81 0.72 38.07
N LYS A 81 -18.52 0.58 37.72
CA LYS A 81 -17.45 0.18 38.65
C LYS A 81 -16.90 1.37 39.47
N SER A 82 -17.19 2.61 39.08
CA SER A 82 -16.83 3.85 39.78
C SER A 82 -17.73 4.17 40.98
N ILE A 83 -18.12 3.18 41.78
CA ILE A 83 -18.83 3.37 43.06
C ILE A 83 -17.91 3.17 44.28
N LEU A 84 -16.62 2.85 44.06
CA LEU A 84 -15.63 2.66 45.13
C LEU A 84 -14.40 3.57 45.01
N GLY A 85 -14.58 4.83 44.59
CA GLY A 85 -13.46 5.75 44.47
C GLY A 85 -13.81 7.16 43.99
N GLU A 86 -14.81 7.80 44.57
CA GLU A 86 -14.91 9.26 44.50
C GLU A 86 -14.45 9.86 45.83
N GLY A 87 -13.47 10.74 45.75
CA GLY A 87 -13.02 11.52 46.89
C GLY A 87 -11.67 12.16 46.61
N LEU A 88 -11.66 13.20 45.77
CA LEU A 88 -10.85 14.42 45.93
C LEU A 88 -11.00 15.30 44.68
N THR A 89 -12.14 15.97 44.57
CA THR A 89 -12.20 17.29 43.93
C THR A 89 -12.23 18.35 45.03
N ALA A 90 -11.35 19.33 44.88
CA ALA A 90 -11.30 20.66 45.51
C ALA A 90 -11.28 20.77 47.05
N SER A 91 -10.20 21.33 47.59
CA SER A 91 -10.25 22.50 48.49
C SER A 91 -8.85 23.11 48.69
N ILE A 92 -8.69 24.31 48.13
CA ILE A 92 -7.68 25.29 48.54
C ILE A 92 -8.08 25.76 49.93
N GLU A 93 -7.20 25.64 50.94
CA GLU A 93 -6.95 26.73 51.92
C GLU A 93 -5.79 26.41 52.89
N ARG A 94 -4.85 27.37 52.94
CA ARG A 94 -4.01 27.84 54.05
C ARG A 94 -3.54 26.88 55.16
N GLY A 95 -2.23 26.88 55.37
CA GLY A 95 -1.66 26.89 56.72
C GLY A 95 -0.39 26.06 56.91
N SER A 96 0.75 26.73 56.73
CA SER A 96 2.06 26.50 57.35
C SER A 96 2.14 25.38 58.41
N PHE A 97 3.05 24.42 58.26
CA PHE A 97 4.14 24.15 59.21
C PHE A 97 5.20 23.22 58.59
N SER A 98 6.45 23.70 58.67
CA SER A 98 7.71 22.93 58.79
C SER A 98 8.29 22.17 57.60
N ARG A 99 9.41 22.72 57.13
CA ARG A 99 10.50 22.10 56.37
C ARG A 99 11.08 20.88 57.10
N ILE A 100 11.57 19.91 56.31
CA ILE A 100 12.91 19.26 56.30
C ILE A 100 12.74 17.96 55.48
N THR A 101 13.18 17.91 54.20
CA THR A 101 14.44 17.25 53.74
C THR A 101 14.47 15.75 54.09
N ALA A 102 14.60 14.76 53.21
CA ALA A 102 14.88 14.66 51.78
C ALA A 102 14.39 13.27 51.33
N LEU A 103 14.05 13.13 50.04
CA LEU A 103 14.60 12.12 49.10
C LEU A 103 13.64 11.94 47.92
N HIS A 104 14.08 12.53 46.80
CA HIS A 104 13.95 12.03 45.42
C HIS A 104 12.54 11.77 44.81
N PRO A 105 12.11 12.57 43.82
CA PRO A 105 11.02 12.21 42.93
C PRO A 105 11.51 11.28 41.80
N PRO A 106 10.75 10.25 41.37
CA PRO A 106 10.89 9.74 40.02
C PRO A 106 10.18 10.72 39.09
N SER A 107 10.98 11.41 38.29
CA SER A 107 10.55 12.32 37.23
C SER A 107 9.62 11.62 36.24
N GLU A 108 8.56 12.34 35.90
CA GLU A 108 7.53 12.04 34.90
C GLU A 108 8.16 11.69 33.54
N GLU A 109 8.16 10.41 33.18
CA GLU A 109 8.36 10.00 31.79
C GLU A 109 7.05 10.22 31.02
N ASN A 110 7.08 11.17 30.10
CA ASN A 110 6.04 11.43 29.10
C ASN A 110 5.71 10.13 28.33
N PRO A 111 4.51 9.54 28.46
CA PRO A 111 4.13 8.31 27.74
C PRO A 111 3.93 8.53 26.23
N THR A 112 3.98 9.78 25.77
CA THR A 112 3.74 10.15 24.37
C THR A 112 4.93 9.85 23.46
N GLN A 113 6.13 9.67 24.00
CA GLN A 113 7.33 9.43 23.18
C GLN A 113 7.47 7.96 22.75
N TYR A 114 6.99 7.02 23.55
CA TYR A 114 6.98 5.60 23.21
C TYR A 114 5.99 5.27 22.08
N ASN A 115 4.86 5.99 22.00
CA ASN A 115 3.83 5.75 20.96
C ASN A 115 4.28 6.14 19.54
N ALA A 116 5.25 7.04 19.37
CA ALA A 116 5.83 7.38 18.06
C ALA A 116 6.90 6.37 17.59
N ILE A 117 7.45 5.58 18.52
CA ILE A 117 8.49 4.56 18.23
C ILE A 117 7.84 3.27 17.65
N HIS A 118 6.53 3.08 17.83
CA HIS A 118 5.85 1.81 17.53
C HIS A 118 5.52 1.51 16.04
N ARG A 119 5.96 2.31 15.05
CA ARG A 119 5.80 1.97 13.62
C ARG A 119 6.95 2.45 12.72
N MET A 120 8.20 2.27 13.13
CA MET A 120 9.30 2.38 12.18
C MET A 120 9.32 1.13 11.30
N GLU A 121 8.85 1.24 10.07
CA GLU A 121 8.96 0.18 9.06
C GLU A 121 10.32 0.27 8.35
N PHE A 122 10.91 -0.88 8.05
CA PHE A 122 12.16 -0.91 7.29
C PHE A 122 11.89 -0.47 5.85
N PRO A 123 12.71 0.43 5.26
CA PRO A 123 12.42 1.00 3.95
C PRO A 123 12.58 -0.03 2.82
N LEU A 124 11.60 -0.07 1.91
CA LEU A 124 11.64 -0.89 0.70
C LEU A 124 12.56 -0.28 -0.38
N PHE A 125 13.22 -1.13 -1.18
CA PHE A 125 14.07 -0.73 -2.29
C PHE A 125 13.69 -1.43 -3.59
N ASN A 126 13.23 -0.66 -4.58
CA ASN A 126 12.89 -1.13 -5.92
C ASN A 126 14.03 -0.93 -6.94
N GLY A 127 15.17 -0.36 -6.54
CA GLY A 127 16.29 0.01 -7.41
C GLY A 127 16.40 1.50 -7.72
N GLU A 128 15.45 2.32 -7.26
CA GLU A 128 15.44 3.77 -7.46
C GLU A 128 15.94 4.51 -6.22
N GLU A 129 16.51 5.70 -6.40
CA GLU A 129 16.93 6.59 -5.31
C GLU A 129 17.82 5.94 -4.22
N ALA A 130 18.77 5.08 -4.62
CA ALA A 130 19.60 4.28 -3.70
C ALA A 130 20.25 5.08 -2.55
N ARG A 131 20.65 6.34 -2.79
CA ARG A 131 21.22 7.22 -1.75
C ARG A 131 20.21 7.56 -0.64
N ILE A 132 18.96 7.82 -1.02
CA ILE A 132 17.89 8.14 -0.07
C ILE A 132 17.52 6.87 0.70
N TRP A 133 17.46 5.73 0.02
CA TRP A 133 17.21 4.44 0.67
C TRP A 133 18.26 4.09 1.73
N VAL A 134 19.56 4.16 1.39
CA VAL A 134 20.65 3.91 2.34
C VAL A 134 20.58 4.87 3.53
N ARG A 135 20.26 6.15 3.31
CA ARG A 135 20.07 7.10 4.40
C ARG A 135 18.93 6.69 5.33
N ARG A 136 17.80 6.22 4.80
CA ARG A 136 16.67 5.73 5.60
C ARG A 136 17.04 4.47 6.40
N CYS A 137 17.76 3.54 5.79
CA CYS A 137 18.29 2.36 6.49
C CYS A 137 19.21 2.77 7.65
N ASN A 138 20.10 3.75 7.44
CA ASN A 138 20.98 4.26 8.50
C ASN A 138 20.19 4.86 9.67
N ILE A 139 19.14 5.64 9.39
CA ILE A 139 18.26 6.17 10.44
C ILE A 139 17.58 5.00 11.18
N TYR A 140 17.10 3.99 10.45
CA TYR A 140 16.49 2.80 11.05
C TYR A 140 17.46 2.07 12.00
N PHE A 141 18.70 1.82 11.56
CA PHE A 141 19.72 1.15 12.38
C PHE A 141 20.23 1.96 13.57
N GLN A 142 20.08 3.28 13.55
CA GLN A 142 20.37 4.14 14.70
C GLN A 142 19.24 4.08 15.75
N MET A 143 18.00 3.96 15.28
CA MET A 143 16.81 3.93 16.14
C MET A 143 16.55 2.54 16.72
N ILE A 144 16.88 1.48 15.97
CA ILE A 144 16.71 0.08 16.37
C ILE A 144 18.09 -0.57 16.36
N PRO A 145 18.62 -0.99 17.53
CA PRO A 145 19.95 -1.58 17.62
C PRO A 145 19.96 -2.94 16.92
N ILE A 146 20.52 -2.96 15.72
CA ILE A 146 20.69 -4.18 14.91
C ILE A 146 22.18 -4.52 14.86
N PRO A 147 22.58 -5.77 15.19
CA PRO A 147 23.96 -6.21 15.05
C PRO A 147 24.49 -5.96 13.64
N GLU A 148 25.75 -5.55 13.52
CA GLU A 148 26.37 -5.18 12.23
C GLU A 148 26.21 -6.29 11.17
N GLU A 149 26.40 -7.54 11.59
CA GLU A 149 26.28 -8.75 10.76
C GLU A 149 24.86 -8.96 10.20
N GLN A 150 23.83 -8.42 10.87
CA GLN A 150 22.43 -8.59 10.49
C GLN A 150 21.88 -7.44 9.64
N LYS A 151 22.59 -6.31 9.55
CA LYS A 151 22.13 -5.13 8.80
C LYS A 151 21.95 -5.40 7.31
N VAL A 152 22.96 -6.00 6.68
CA VAL A 152 22.93 -6.33 5.24
C VAL A 152 21.91 -7.43 4.93
N PRO A 153 21.86 -8.55 5.67
CA PRO A 153 20.79 -9.53 5.55
C PRO A 153 19.40 -8.91 5.68
N LEU A 154 19.17 -8.06 6.68
CA LEU A 154 17.89 -7.39 6.85
C LEU A 154 17.57 -6.49 5.66
N ALA A 155 18.51 -5.66 5.22
CA ALA A 155 18.32 -4.77 4.08
C ALA A 155 17.98 -5.52 2.79
N SER A 156 18.54 -6.72 2.60
CA SER A 156 18.28 -7.56 1.43
C SER A 156 16.85 -8.07 1.32
N VAL A 157 16.20 -8.36 2.46
CA VAL A 157 14.78 -8.82 2.50
C VAL A 157 13.82 -7.74 1.99
N TYR A 158 14.22 -6.47 2.09
CA TYR A 158 13.41 -5.34 1.65
C TYR A 158 13.80 -4.81 0.26
N MET A 159 14.65 -5.53 -0.47
CA MET A 159 14.86 -5.29 -1.89
C MET A 159 13.79 -6.01 -2.71
N GLN A 160 13.31 -5.39 -3.79
CA GLN A 160 12.32 -5.98 -4.68
C GLN A 160 12.69 -5.78 -6.15
N GLY A 161 12.23 -6.71 -6.98
CA GLY A 161 12.35 -6.62 -8.43
C GLY A 161 13.80 -6.64 -8.90
N ARG A 162 14.21 -5.64 -9.69
CA ARG A 162 15.57 -5.60 -10.29
C ARG A 162 16.67 -5.44 -9.23
N ALA A 163 16.37 -4.82 -8.09
CA ALA A 163 17.34 -4.64 -7.01
C ALA A 163 17.68 -5.96 -6.30
N GLU A 164 16.67 -6.81 -6.08
CA GLU A 164 16.82 -8.13 -5.48
C GLU A 164 17.71 -9.03 -6.36
N LEU A 165 17.42 -9.09 -7.66
CA LEU A 165 18.21 -9.87 -8.62
C LEU A 165 19.67 -9.41 -8.70
N TRP A 166 19.90 -8.08 -8.67
CA TRP A 166 21.24 -7.52 -8.64
C TRP A 166 22.00 -7.94 -7.37
N TYR A 167 21.35 -7.85 -6.21
CA TYR A 167 21.97 -8.20 -4.93
C TYR A 167 22.31 -9.69 -4.87
N GLN A 168 21.42 -10.58 -5.33
CA GLN A 168 21.69 -12.02 -5.38
C GLN A 168 22.94 -12.32 -6.23
N GLY A 169 23.03 -11.73 -7.43
CA GLY A 169 24.19 -11.90 -8.30
C GLY A 169 25.47 -11.27 -7.75
N HIS A 170 25.37 -10.21 -6.93
CA HIS A 170 26.51 -9.62 -6.22
C HIS A 170 27.03 -10.58 -5.14
N VAL A 171 26.13 -11.11 -4.31
CA VAL A 171 26.49 -12.03 -3.21
C VAL A 171 27.09 -13.33 -3.74
N GLU A 172 26.57 -13.88 -4.83
CA GLU A 172 27.14 -15.10 -5.45
C GLU A 172 28.60 -14.90 -5.90
N LYS A 173 28.94 -13.71 -6.41
CA LYS A 173 30.27 -13.42 -6.95
C LYS A 173 31.27 -12.96 -5.90
N ARG A 174 30.82 -12.25 -4.87
CA ARG A 174 31.69 -11.51 -3.94
C ARG A 174 31.45 -11.82 -2.47
N GLY A 175 30.45 -12.62 -2.15
CA GLY A 175 30.00 -12.85 -0.79
C GLY A 175 29.13 -11.70 -0.24
N VAL A 176 28.68 -11.86 0.99
CA VAL A 176 27.84 -10.88 1.69
C VAL A 176 28.74 -9.73 2.18
N PRO A 177 28.52 -8.48 1.74
CA PRO A 177 29.28 -7.33 2.22
C PRO A 177 28.88 -6.97 3.65
N THR A 178 29.71 -6.21 4.36
CA THR A 178 29.26 -5.56 5.60
C THR A 178 28.53 -4.26 5.26
N TRP A 179 27.76 -3.72 6.21
CA TRP A 179 26.97 -2.51 5.95
C TRP A 179 27.85 -1.29 5.67
N ASN A 180 29.05 -1.26 6.26
CA ASN A 180 30.01 -0.17 6.10
C ASN A 180 31.20 -0.49 5.15
N GLY A 181 31.28 -1.68 4.57
CA GLY A 181 32.42 -2.10 3.74
C GLY A 181 32.34 -3.51 3.15
#